data_AF-A0A1V6EA23-F1
#
_entry.id   AF-A0A1V6EA23-F1
#
_cell.length_a   1.000
_cell.length_b   1.000
_cell.length_c   1.000
_cell.angle_alpha   90.00
_cell.angle_beta   90.00
_cell.angle_gamma   90.00
#
_symmetry.space_group_name_H-M   'P 1'
#
loop_
_entity.id
_entity.type
_entity.pdbx_description
1 polymer ?
#
loop_
_entity_poly.entity_id
_entity_poly.type
_entity_poly.pdbx_seq_one_letter_code
_entity_poly.pdbx_strand_id
1 'polypeptide(L)'
;MKKFSFLSLFLVLSAILWAQNTAPASVSAIFDLDQTSLNLQNSSMIIKQFIPIQSFDKKITAEIAIVQRDGSPRTYLLRLTGSYYNSQYDKGDITKLVSESEIPSVINALNYMIEKNKQIASPIPYTEFNFDTEKKEISFGFYIGDTGRKSFFYIGEKFSGFYPMDMLQNMKAFFESAQQKIASLK
;
A
#
# COMPACT_ATOMS: atom_id res chain seq x y z
N MET A 1 -47.62 18.52 -38.56
CA MET A 1 -46.17 18.27 -38.39
C MET A 1 -45.78 18.66 -36.96
N LYS A 2 -45.64 17.68 -36.06
CA LYS A 2 -45.22 17.86 -34.66
C LYS A 2 -44.25 16.73 -34.32
N LYS A 3 -42.94 17.01 -34.36
CA LYS A 3 -41.89 16.06 -33.94
C LYS A 3 -40.66 16.80 -33.41
N PHE A 4 -40.80 17.59 -32.35
CA PHE A 4 -39.65 18.07 -31.56
C PHE A 4 -40.09 18.34 -30.13
N SER A 5 -40.34 17.29 -29.34
CA SER A 5 -40.54 17.45 -27.89
C SER A 5 -40.21 16.20 -27.08
N PHE A 6 -39.33 15.33 -27.59
CA PHE A 6 -38.88 14.13 -26.87
C PHE A 6 -37.37 14.11 -26.57
N LEU A 7 -36.59 15.02 -27.14
CA LEU A 7 -35.13 15.03 -26.96
C LEU A 7 -34.67 15.81 -25.72
N SER A 8 -35.47 16.75 -25.20
CA SER A 8 -35.12 17.55 -24.02
C SER A 8 -35.35 16.81 -22.69
N LEU A 9 -36.24 15.81 -22.64
CA LEU A 9 -36.51 15.05 -21.42
C LEU A 9 -35.44 14.00 -21.13
N PHE A 10 -34.72 13.51 -22.14
CA PHE A 10 -33.67 12.50 -21.97
C PHE A 10 -32.36 13.09 -21.43
N LEU A 11 -32.09 14.37 -21.68
CA LEU A 11 -30.87 15.07 -21.22
C LEU A 11 -30.93 15.47 -19.73
N VAL A 12 -32.12 15.65 -19.16
CA VAL A 12 -32.28 16.01 -17.73
C VAL A 12 -32.15 14.78 -16.83
N LEU A 13 -32.57 13.59 -17.29
CA LEU A 13 -32.44 12.34 -16.51
C LEU A 13 -31.00 11.81 -16.43
N SER A 14 -30.13 12.10 -17.40
CA SER A 14 -28.72 11.69 -17.36
C SER A 14 -27.85 12.51 -16.40
N ALA A 15 -28.28 13.73 -16.04
CA ALA A 15 -27.54 14.59 -15.10
C ALA A 15 -27.81 14.23 -13.63
N ILE A 16 -28.91 13.53 -13.33
CA ILE A 16 -29.31 13.15 -11.97
C ILE A 16 -28.56 11.88 -11.50
N LEU A 17 -28.07 11.05 -12.44
CA LEU A 17 -27.30 9.84 -12.12
C LEU A 17 -25.83 10.10 -11.73
N TRP A 18 -25.33 11.34 -11.86
CA TRP A 18 -23.97 11.72 -11.46
C TRP A 18 -23.92 12.64 -10.23
N ALA A 19 -25.07 12.95 -9.62
CA ALA A 19 -25.18 13.85 -8.46
C ALA A 19 -25.45 13.12 -7.13
N GLN A 20 -25.51 11.78 -7.11
CA GLN A 20 -25.74 11.00 -5.90
C GLN A 20 -24.70 9.88 -5.77
N ASN A 21 -23.55 10.19 -5.17
CA ASN A 21 -22.78 9.26 -4.31
C ASN A 21 -21.50 9.86 -3.72
N THR A 22 -21.46 11.16 -3.43
CA THR A 22 -20.57 11.65 -2.35
C THR A 22 -21.34 11.55 -1.04
N ALA A 23 -21.46 10.32 -0.53
CA ALA A 23 -21.76 10.15 0.89
C ALA A 23 -20.64 10.86 1.67
N PRO A 24 -20.96 11.71 2.67
CA PRO A 24 -19.93 12.14 3.62
C PRO A 24 -19.32 10.89 4.22
N ALA A 25 -17.99 10.82 4.25
CA ALA A 25 -17.25 9.71 4.83
C ALA A 25 -17.81 9.41 6.23
N SER A 26 -18.56 8.31 6.34
CA SER A 26 -19.08 7.83 7.60
C SER A 26 -17.88 7.36 8.41
N VAL A 27 -17.51 8.14 9.42
CA VAL A 27 -16.59 7.72 10.48
C VAL A 27 -17.32 6.68 11.32
N SER A 28 -17.23 5.42 10.91
CA SER A 28 -17.64 4.29 11.74
C SER A 28 -16.98 3.01 11.24
N ALA A 29 -15.78 2.74 11.75
CA ALA A 29 -15.31 1.39 11.91
C ALA A 29 -14.37 1.35 13.12
N ILE A 30 -14.90 0.90 14.25
CA ILE A 30 -14.10 0.23 15.27
C ILE A 30 -13.65 -1.06 14.60
N PHE A 31 -12.47 -1.03 13.96
CA PHE A 31 -11.85 -2.24 13.45
C PHE A 31 -11.13 -2.92 14.61
N ASP A 32 -11.55 -4.13 14.92
CA ASP A 32 -10.68 -5.14 15.53
C ASP A 32 -9.50 -5.32 14.58
N LEU A 33 -8.44 -4.52 14.78
CA LEU A 33 -7.12 -4.96 14.40
C LEU A 33 -6.88 -6.22 15.20
N ASP A 34 -6.79 -7.33 14.48
CA ASP A 34 -6.25 -8.60 14.93
C ASP A 34 -5.24 -8.35 16.07
N GLN A 35 -5.60 -8.81 17.26
CA GLN A 35 -4.97 -8.53 18.56
C GLN A 35 -3.49 -8.97 18.64
N THR A 36 -2.91 -9.41 17.52
CA THR A 36 -1.56 -9.93 17.37
C THR A 36 -0.53 -8.88 16.93
N SER A 37 -0.91 -7.72 16.38
CA SER A 37 0.04 -6.63 16.08
C SER A 37 0.02 -5.43 17.06
N LEU A 38 -0.94 -5.41 18.01
CA LEU A 38 -1.10 -4.33 18.99
C LEU A 38 -1.28 -4.84 20.44
N ASN A 39 -0.65 -5.96 20.79
CA ASN A 39 -0.54 -6.38 22.19
C ASN A 39 0.55 -5.57 22.93
N LEU A 40 0.28 -4.27 23.12
CA LEU A 40 1.05 -3.41 24.01
C LEU A 40 0.17 -3.14 25.24
N GLN A 41 0.47 -3.89 26.29
CA GLN A 41 -0.16 -3.86 27.61
C GLN A 41 -0.49 -2.42 28.10
N ASN A 42 -1.72 -2.24 28.57
CA ASN A 42 -2.16 -1.22 29.52
C ASN A 42 -2.29 0.26 29.08
N SER A 43 -2.53 0.58 27.81
CA SER A 43 -3.14 1.87 27.45
C SER A 43 -3.64 1.85 26.01
N SER A 44 -4.96 1.95 25.83
CA SER A 44 -5.65 1.90 24.54
C SER A 44 -5.03 2.89 23.55
N MET A 45 -4.28 2.37 22.58
CA MET A 45 -3.94 3.13 21.39
C MET A 45 -5.24 3.35 20.62
N ILE A 46 -5.63 4.62 20.48
CA ILE A 46 -6.77 4.98 19.64
C ILE A 46 -6.21 5.28 18.26
N ILE A 47 -6.55 4.44 17.28
CA ILE A 47 -6.36 4.81 15.88
C ILE A 47 -7.41 5.84 15.54
N LYS A 48 -6.95 7.05 15.19
CA LYS A 48 -7.84 8.21 15.03
C LYS A 48 -8.21 8.47 13.57
N GLN A 49 -7.35 8.08 12.63
CA GLN A 49 -7.56 8.37 11.22
C GLN A 49 -6.73 7.46 10.31
N PHE A 50 -7.29 7.11 9.16
CA PHE A 50 -6.59 6.56 8.01
C PHE A 50 -6.66 7.54 6.85
N ILE A 51 -5.52 7.83 6.23
CA ILE A 51 -5.43 8.77 5.11
C ILE A 51 -4.89 8.02 3.90
N PRO A 52 -5.70 7.79 2.85
CA PRO A 52 -5.26 7.05 1.69
C PRO A 52 -4.13 7.78 0.95
N ILE A 53 -3.19 7.00 0.44
CA ILE A 53 -2.13 7.44 -0.47
C ILE A 53 -2.13 6.58 -1.72
N GLN A 54 -1.54 7.09 -2.80
CA GLN A 54 -1.43 6.34 -4.04
C GLN A 54 -0.51 5.12 -3.83
N SER A 55 -0.97 3.94 -4.22
CA SER A 55 -0.17 2.72 -4.24
C SER A 55 0.57 2.57 -5.57
N PHE A 56 1.67 1.81 -5.56
CA PHE A 56 2.40 1.44 -6.77
C PHE A 56 1.77 0.26 -7.53
N ASP A 57 0.92 -0.54 -6.86
CA ASP A 57 0.20 -1.67 -7.47
C ASP A 57 -1.29 -1.63 -7.10
N LYS A 58 -2.16 -1.95 -8.07
CA LYS A 58 -3.62 -1.94 -7.91
C LYS A 58 -4.18 -2.98 -6.92
N LYS A 59 -3.41 -4.03 -6.61
CA LYS A 59 -3.75 -5.07 -5.64
C LYS A 59 -3.31 -4.69 -4.21
N ILE A 60 -2.61 -3.58 -4.07
CA ILE A 60 -2.16 -3.05 -2.78
C ILE A 60 -2.90 -1.74 -2.54
N THR A 61 -3.58 -1.63 -1.41
CA THR A 61 -4.09 -0.37 -0.87
C THR A 61 -3.10 0.14 0.16
N ALA A 62 -2.88 1.46 0.19
CA ALA A 62 -1.93 2.10 1.09
C ALA A 62 -2.57 3.31 1.80
N GLU A 63 -2.37 3.41 3.11
CA GLU A 63 -2.91 4.50 3.93
C GLU A 63 -1.89 4.90 5.00
N ILE A 64 -1.87 6.18 5.37
CA ILE A 64 -1.20 6.63 6.59
C ILE A 64 -2.16 6.48 7.75
N ALA A 65 -1.82 5.60 8.70
CA ALA A 65 -2.53 5.44 9.95
C ALA A 65 -1.97 6.43 10.99
N ILE A 66 -2.84 7.24 11.57
CA ILE A 66 -2.51 8.17 12.66
C ILE A 66 -2.98 7.55 13.97
N VAL A 67 -2.03 7.18 14.82
CA VAL A 67 -2.28 6.54 16.11
C VAL A 67 -1.91 7.53 17.21
N GLN A 68 -2.80 7.70 18.18
CA GLN A 68 -2.53 8.56 19.32
C GLN A 68 -3.11 7.95 20.59
N ARG A 69 -2.24 7.70 21.56
CA ARG A 69 -2.64 7.41 22.94
C ARG A 69 -2.96 8.71 23.67
N ASP A 70 -3.90 8.68 24.61
CA ASP A 70 -4.25 9.86 25.40
C ASP A 70 -3.01 10.47 26.08
N GLY A 71 -2.85 11.79 25.93
CA GLY A 71 -1.70 12.53 26.44
C GLY A 71 -0.37 12.31 25.70
N SER A 72 -0.32 11.47 24.64
CA SER A 72 0.90 11.20 23.86
C SER A 72 0.90 11.95 22.51
N PRO A 73 2.09 12.24 21.94
CA PRO A 73 2.22 12.69 20.56
C PRO A 73 1.59 11.71 19.56
N ARG A 74 1.24 12.21 18.37
CA ARG A 74 0.77 11.37 17.27
C ARG A 74 1.92 10.53 16.74
N THR A 75 1.64 9.25 16.51
CA THR A 75 2.51 8.31 15.81
C THR A 75 1.92 8.04 14.43
N TYR A 76 2.77 8.00 13.42
CA TYR A 76 2.38 7.73 12.04
C TYR A 76 2.89 6.37 11.60
N LEU A 77 2.04 5.58 10.96
CA LEU A 77 2.38 4.28 10.41
C LEU A 77 1.89 4.21 8.97
N LEU A 78 2.64 3.53 8.10
CA LEU A 78 2.17 3.18 6.76
C LEU A 78 1.45 1.84 6.83
N ARG A 79 0.14 1.85 6.57
CA ARG A 79 -0.71 0.67 6.46
C ARG A 79 -0.73 0.19 5.03
N LEU A 80 -0.36 -1.07 4.82
CA LEU A 80 -0.41 -1.73 3.52
C LEU A 80 -1.40 -2.88 3.59
N THR A 81 -2.35 -2.93 2.66
CA THR A 81 -3.33 -4.00 2.53
C THR A 81 -3.21 -4.63 1.15
N GLY A 82 -2.81 -5.89 1.08
CA GLY A 82 -2.71 -6.66 -0.16
C GLY A 82 -3.87 -7.66 -0.29
N SER A 83 -4.61 -7.59 -1.39
CA SER A 83 -5.62 -8.58 -1.71
C SER A 83 -4.98 -9.81 -2.35
N TYR A 84 -5.19 -10.99 -1.78
CA TYR A 84 -4.57 -12.24 -2.21
C TYR A 84 -5.61 -13.31 -2.55
N TYR A 85 -5.23 -14.19 -3.47
CA TYR A 85 -5.99 -15.37 -3.85
C TYR A 85 -5.01 -16.51 -4.09
N ASN A 86 -4.92 -17.43 -3.13
CA ASN A 86 -4.11 -18.64 -3.25
C ASN A 86 -4.97 -19.82 -3.73
N SER A 87 -6.21 -19.90 -3.23
CA SER A 87 -7.19 -20.89 -3.67
C SER A 87 -8.62 -20.42 -3.40
N GLN A 88 -9.61 -21.22 -3.78
CA GLN A 88 -11.02 -20.94 -3.44
C GLN A 88 -11.29 -20.90 -1.92
N TYR A 89 -10.42 -21.55 -1.12
CA TYR A 89 -10.51 -21.63 0.34
C TYR A 89 -9.54 -20.70 1.07
N ASP A 90 -8.53 -20.15 0.38
CA ASP A 90 -7.52 -19.23 0.95
C ASP A 90 -7.41 -18.01 0.05
N LYS A 91 -8.27 -17.03 0.34
CA LYS A 91 -8.35 -15.74 -0.34
C LYS A 91 -8.84 -14.68 0.65
N GLY A 92 -8.44 -13.44 0.46
CA GLY A 92 -8.83 -12.34 1.32
C GLY A 92 -7.83 -11.20 1.25
N ASP A 93 -7.77 -10.41 2.32
CA ASP A 93 -6.84 -9.30 2.46
C ASP A 93 -5.86 -9.58 3.60
N ILE A 94 -4.59 -9.23 3.40
CA ILE A 94 -3.59 -9.19 4.47
C ILE A 94 -3.18 -7.74 4.70
N THR A 95 -3.20 -7.31 5.96
CA THR A 95 -2.81 -5.95 6.35
C THR A 95 -1.58 -6.00 7.23
N LYS A 96 -0.59 -5.15 6.93
CA LYS A 96 0.64 -4.98 7.71
C LYS A 96 0.98 -3.50 7.88
N LEU A 97 1.79 -3.20 8.90
CA LEU A 97 2.15 -1.84 9.28
C LEU A 97 3.66 -1.64 9.18
N VAL A 98 4.08 -0.54 8.57
CA VAL A 98 5.47 -0.10 8.54
C VAL A 98 5.59 1.15 9.39
N SER A 99 6.51 1.15 10.35
CA SER A 99 6.72 2.30 11.23
C SER A 99 7.29 3.47 10.45
N GLU A 100 6.94 4.72 10.79
CA GLU A 100 7.55 5.90 10.16
C GLU A 100 9.09 5.83 10.18
N SER A 101 9.66 5.38 11.30
CA SER A 101 11.11 5.25 11.47
C SER A 101 11.76 4.23 10.52
N GLU A 102 11.01 3.27 9.98
CA GLU A 102 11.52 2.25 9.05
C GLU A 102 11.50 2.72 7.59
N ILE A 103 10.64 3.70 7.25
CA ILE A 103 10.48 4.20 5.87
C ILE A 103 11.81 4.68 5.25
N PRO A 104 12.67 5.46 5.94
CA PRO A 104 13.97 5.84 5.40
C PRO A 104 14.87 4.64 5.06
N SER A 105 14.87 3.59 5.91
CA SER A 105 15.65 2.37 5.68
C SER A 105 15.13 1.61 4.45
N VAL A 106 13.81 1.55 4.26
CA VAL A 106 13.18 0.97 3.08
C VAL A 106 13.59 1.72 1.80
N ILE A 107 13.55 3.06 1.81
CA ILE A 107 13.98 3.89 0.68
C ILE A 107 15.46 3.66 0.36
N ASN A 108 16.32 3.58 1.40
CA ASN A 108 17.74 3.32 1.24
C ASN A 108 18.02 1.92 0.65
N ALA A 109 17.28 0.90 1.08
CA ALA A 109 17.39 -0.44 0.52
C ALA A 109 16.98 -0.46 -0.97
N LEU A 110 15.88 0.22 -1.33
CA LEU A 110 15.47 0.35 -2.73
C LEU A 110 16.52 1.09 -3.58
N ASN A 111 17.10 2.18 -3.07
CA ASN A 111 18.20 2.87 -3.72
C ASN A 111 19.39 1.94 -3.98
N TYR A 112 19.80 1.16 -2.97
CA TYR A 112 20.87 0.18 -3.11
C TYR A 112 20.54 -0.88 -4.17
N MET A 113 19.32 -1.43 -4.15
CA MET A 113 18.87 -2.43 -5.12
C MET A 113 18.85 -1.89 -6.55
N ILE A 114 18.37 -0.66 -6.75
CA ILE A 114 18.34 0.02 -8.04
C ILE A 114 19.76 0.20 -8.58
N GLU A 115 20.69 0.68 -7.76
CA GLU A 115 22.09 0.86 -8.14
C GLU A 115 22.76 -0.49 -8.43
N LYS A 116 22.52 -1.51 -7.60
CA LYS A 116 23.08 -2.84 -7.81
C LYS A 116 22.58 -3.49 -9.10
N ASN A 117 21.29 -3.38 -9.41
CA ASN A 117 20.75 -3.93 -10.64
C ASN A 117 21.45 -3.37 -11.91
N LYS A 118 21.84 -2.08 -11.91
CA LYS A 118 22.58 -1.47 -13.03
C LYS A 118 23.98 -2.07 -13.22
N GLN A 119 24.60 -2.57 -12.15
CA GLN A 119 25.97 -3.10 -12.15
C GLN A 119 26.03 -4.59 -12.54
N ILE A 120 24.90 -5.28 -12.53
CA ILE A 120 24.85 -6.72 -12.77
C ILE A 120 24.78 -7.00 -14.28
N ALA A 121 25.88 -7.53 -14.82
CA ALA A 121 25.94 -8.10 -16.16
C ALA A 121 25.29 -9.49 -16.18
N SER A 122 24.65 -9.85 -17.30
CA SER A 122 24.19 -11.23 -17.56
C SER A 122 25.24 -11.98 -18.40
N PRO A 123 25.38 -13.31 -18.26
CA PRO A 123 24.64 -14.22 -17.37
C PRO A 123 25.28 -14.38 -15.99
N ILE A 124 24.44 -14.53 -14.95
CA ILE A 124 24.86 -14.89 -13.58
C ILE A 124 23.95 -16.03 -13.06
N PRO A 125 24.45 -16.90 -12.15
CA PRO A 125 23.61 -17.84 -11.40
C PRO A 125 22.47 -17.13 -10.69
N TYR A 126 21.45 -17.89 -10.29
CA TYR A 126 20.34 -17.34 -9.49
C TYR A 126 20.87 -16.51 -8.32
N THR A 127 20.55 -15.23 -8.33
CA THR A 127 20.97 -14.26 -7.33
C THR A 127 19.76 -13.45 -6.93
N GLU A 128 19.51 -13.36 -5.63
CA GLU A 128 18.42 -12.60 -5.05
C GLU A 128 18.95 -11.52 -4.12
N PHE A 129 18.43 -10.31 -4.25
CA PHE A 129 18.66 -9.21 -3.34
C PHE A 129 17.33 -8.89 -2.68
N ASN A 130 17.24 -9.10 -1.37
CA ASN A 130 16.02 -8.88 -0.60
C ASN A 130 16.27 -7.93 0.58
N PHE A 131 15.20 -7.27 1.02
CA PHE A 131 15.15 -6.51 2.25
C PHE A 131 13.86 -6.89 2.98
N ASP A 132 13.99 -7.20 4.26
CA ASP A 132 12.87 -7.44 5.16
C ASP A 132 12.78 -6.27 6.14
N THR A 133 11.56 -5.81 6.42
CA THR A 133 11.33 -4.90 7.57
C THR A 133 11.67 -5.61 8.88
N GLU A 134 11.82 -4.85 9.98
CA GLU A 134 12.33 -5.41 11.25
C GLU A 134 11.49 -6.60 11.74
N LYS A 135 10.18 -6.54 11.52
CA LYS A 135 9.23 -7.60 11.87
C LYS A 135 8.99 -8.65 10.78
N LYS A 136 9.71 -8.57 9.65
CA LYS A 136 9.49 -9.37 8.43
C LYS A 136 8.05 -9.33 7.93
N GLU A 137 7.36 -8.23 8.20
CA GLU A 137 5.97 -8.04 7.78
C GLU A 137 5.87 -7.60 6.33
N ILE A 138 6.90 -6.92 5.83
CA ILE A 138 7.04 -6.54 4.44
C ILE A 138 8.41 -7.00 3.99
N SER A 139 8.47 -7.60 2.81
CA SER A 139 9.71 -8.01 2.16
C SER A 139 9.66 -7.61 0.70
N PHE A 140 10.76 -7.11 0.16
CA PHE A 140 10.84 -6.75 -1.24
C PHE A 140 12.26 -6.92 -1.76
N GLY A 141 12.39 -6.96 -3.07
CA GLY A 141 13.66 -7.23 -3.67
C GLY A 141 13.59 -7.47 -5.15
N PHE A 142 14.65 -8.06 -5.67
CA PHE A 142 14.66 -8.61 -7.02
C PHE A 142 15.52 -9.85 -7.08
N TYR A 143 15.21 -10.70 -8.07
CA TYR A 143 16.05 -11.83 -8.43
C TYR A 143 16.48 -11.75 -9.89
N ILE A 144 17.62 -12.37 -10.16
CA ILE A 144 18.19 -12.54 -11.49
C ILE A 144 18.58 -13.99 -11.64
N GLY A 145 18.20 -14.63 -12.74
CA GLY A 145 18.64 -15.96 -13.09
C GLY A 145 18.38 -16.28 -14.55
N ASP A 146 18.45 -17.57 -14.89
CA ASP A 146 18.32 -18.06 -16.27
C ASP A 146 16.97 -17.70 -16.92
N THR A 147 15.93 -17.54 -16.10
CA THR A 147 14.56 -17.20 -16.53
C THR A 147 14.31 -15.69 -16.64
N GLY A 148 15.32 -14.86 -16.38
CA GLY A 148 15.25 -13.40 -16.49
C GLY A 148 15.41 -12.67 -15.15
N ARG A 149 14.96 -11.42 -15.13
CA ARG A 149 15.04 -10.52 -13.97
C ARG A 149 13.65 -10.04 -13.58
N LYS A 150 13.28 -10.16 -12.31
CA LYS A 150 12.03 -9.60 -11.79
C LYS A 150 12.24 -9.03 -10.40
N SER A 151 11.53 -7.96 -10.10
CA SER A 151 11.36 -7.49 -8.73
C SER A 151 10.17 -8.17 -8.07
N PHE A 152 10.17 -8.22 -6.75
CA PHE A 152 9.07 -8.76 -5.96
C PHE A 152 8.73 -7.87 -4.77
N PHE A 153 7.51 -8.01 -4.29
CA PHE A 153 7.01 -7.37 -3.08
C PHE A 153 6.05 -8.31 -2.36
N TYR A 154 6.26 -8.48 -1.06
CA TYR A 154 5.50 -9.35 -0.18
C TYR A 154 4.86 -8.53 0.95
N ILE A 155 3.61 -8.86 1.28
CA ILE A 155 2.91 -8.35 2.47
C ILE A 155 2.54 -9.57 3.31
N GLY A 156 3.25 -9.73 4.44
CA GLY A 156 3.25 -10.93 5.25
C GLY A 156 3.50 -12.19 4.40
N GLU A 157 2.87 -13.29 4.82
CA GLU A 157 3.02 -14.60 4.18
C GLU A 157 1.99 -14.88 3.07
N LYS A 158 0.98 -14.01 2.92
CA LYS A 158 -0.18 -14.28 2.05
C LYS A 158 -0.13 -13.56 0.71
N PHE A 159 0.35 -12.32 0.68
CA PHE A 159 0.42 -11.54 -0.55
C PHE A 159 1.80 -11.63 -1.16
N SER A 160 1.84 -11.96 -2.45
CA SER A 160 3.03 -11.89 -3.29
C SER A 160 2.75 -11.21 -4.61
N GLY A 161 3.65 -10.31 -4.99
CA GLY A 161 3.65 -9.65 -6.29
C GLY A 161 5.00 -9.76 -6.96
N PHE A 162 5.01 -10.16 -8.23
CA PHE A 162 6.21 -10.20 -9.08
C PHE A 162 6.02 -9.23 -10.24
N TYR A 163 7.02 -8.39 -10.47
CA TYR A 163 6.92 -7.24 -11.36
C TYR A 163 8.15 -7.12 -12.26
N PRO A 164 8.04 -6.39 -13.39
CA PRO A 164 9.22 -6.02 -14.15
C PRO A 164 10.14 -5.11 -13.32
N MET A 165 11.42 -5.09 -13.67
CA MET A 165 12.48 -4.45 -12.86
C MET A 165 12.31 -2.93 -12.68
N ASP A 166 11.61 -2.26 -13.59
CA ASP A 166 11.27 -0.84 -13.47
C ASP A 166 10.36 -0.54 -12.27
N MET A 167 9.64 -1.55 -11.77
CA MET A 167 8.80 -1.43 -10.59
C MET A 167 9.59 -1.08 -9.32
N LEU A 168 10.90 -1.36 -9.25
CA LEU A 168 11.74 -0.91 -8.12
C LEU A 168 11.71 0.62 -7.96
N GLN A 169 11.66 1.37 -9.07
CA GLN A 169 11.54 2.84 -9.03
C GLN A 169 10.17 3.28 -8.53
N ASN A 170 9.11 2.59 -8.94
CA ASN A 170 7.74 2.88 -8.48
C ASN A 170 7.58 2.57 -6.99
N MET A 171 8.15 1.46 -6.50
CA MET A 171 8.20 1.14 -5.08
C MET A 171 8.94 2.24 -4.31
N LYS A 172 10.08 2.71 -4.82
CA LYS A 172 10.84 3.80 -4.19
C LYS A 172 10.01 5.08 -4.11
N ALA A 173 9.43 5.52 -5.24
CA ALA A 173 8.60 6.71 -5.31
C ALA A 173 7.38 6.61 -4.39
N PHE A 174 6.81 5.41 -4.25
CA PHE A 174 5.75 5.14 -3.29
C PHE A 174 6.17 5.41 -1.84
N PHE A 175 7.29 4.85 -1.37
CA PHE A 175 7.76 5.07 0.00
C PHE A 175 8.21 6.53 0.24
N GLU A 176 8.80 7.18 -0.76
CA GLU A 176 9.10 8.62 -0.71
C GLU A 176 7.83 9.46 -0.57
N SER A 177 6.76 9.13 -1.31
CA SER A 177 5.46 9.79 -1.18
C SER A 177 4.82 9.58 0.20
N ALA A 178 4.97 8.38 0.78
CA ALA A 178 4.51 8.09 2.13
C ALA A 178 5.28 8.93 3.16
N GLN A 179 6.60 9.01 3.04
CA GLN A 179 7.45 9.85 3.90
C GLN A 179 7.04 11.33 3.82
N GLN A 180 6.88 11.87 2.61
CA GLN A 180 6.44 13.24 2.39
C GLN A 180 5.06 13.49 2.96
N LYS A 181 4.14 12.53 2.79
CA LYS A 181 2.79 12.63 3.34
C LYS A 181 2.81 12.68 4.86
N ILE A 182 3.58 11.81 5.52
CA ILE A 182 3.74 11.83 6.98
C ILE A 182 4.32 13.17 7.44
N ALA A 183 5.35 13.68 6.77
CA ALA A 183 5.94 14.98 7.10
C ALA A 183 4.92 16.13 7.00
N SER A 184 4.02 16.10 6.01
CA SER A 184 2.95 17.11 5.86
C SER A 184 1.84 17.05 6.91
N LEU A 185 1.74 15.93 7.65
CA LEU A 185 0.71 15.71 8.66
C LEU A 185 1.19 16.04 10.08
N LYS A 186 2.50 16.23 10.27
CA LYS A 186 3.14 16.66 11.51
C LYS A 186 2.93 18.14 11.76
#